data_AF-A0A9E5HQ30-F1
#
_entry.id   AF-A0A9E5HQ30-F1
#
_cell.length_a   1.000
_cell.length_b   1.000
_cell.length_c   1.000
_cell.angle_alpha   90.00
_cell.angle_beta   90.00
_cell.angle_gamma   90.00
#
_symmetry.space_group_name_H-M   'P 1'
#
loop_
_entity.id
_entity.type
_entity.pdbx_description
1 polymer ?
#
loop_
_entity_poly.entity_id
_entity_poly.type
_entity_poly.pdbx_seq_one_letter_code
_entity_poly.pdbx_strand_id
1 'polypeptide(L)'
;MPTLIEVKHPLVQHKLSIMRDKSTSCHAFRQLLKEISQLLAYEVTSDLALTVKEIETPLVRMQAPTLSTDGVVLISILRAGNGLLDGIMELIPTAGVGFVGLYRDEETLKPVKYYYKVPKNL
;
A
#
# COMPACT_ATOMS: atom_id res chain seq x y z
N MET A 1 21.05 1.85 -8.40
CA MET A 1 20.25 1.67 -7.17
C MET A 1 19.62 0.28 -7.25
N PRO A 2 19.95 -0.69 -6.38
CA PRO A 2 19.81 -2.10 -6.75
C PRO A 2 18.36 -2.64 -6.77
N THR A 3 17.37 -1.91 -6.25
CA THR A 3 15.99 -2.42 -6.07
C THR A 3 14.89 -1.39 -6.41
N LEU A 4 15.18 -0.39 -7.27
CA LEU A 4 14.15 0.55 -7.70
C LEU A 4 13.26 -0.07 -8.79
N ILE A 5 11.96 -0.20 -8.52
CA ILE A 5 10.95 -0.57 -9.52
C ILE A 5 10.17 0.69 -9.90
N GLU A 6 10.29 1.12 -11.15
CA GLU A 6 9.52 2.23 -11.69
C GLU A 6 8.24 1.70 -12.37
N VAL A 7 7.08 2.03 -11.81
CA VAL A 7 5.78 1.62 -12.38
C VAL A 7 5.43 2.53 -13.57
N LYS A 8 5.64 2.02 -14.80
CA LYS A 8 5.43 2.75 -16.07
C LYS A 8 4.03 2.59 -16.67
N HIS A 9 3.07 2.08 -15.90
CA HIS A 9 1.71 1.85 -16.39
C HIS A 9 1.05 3.18 -16.83
N PRO A 10 0.43 3.26 -18.04
CA PRO A 10 -0.14 4.52 -18.55
C PRO A 10 -1.17 5.17 -17.61
N LEU A 11 -2.00 4.36 -16.94
CA LEU A 11 -2.96 4.89 -15.96
C LEU A 11 -2.28 5.54 -14.75
N VAL A 12 -1.14 5.01 -14.27
CA VAL A 12 -0.39 5.62 -13.17
C VAL A 12 0.16 6.97 -13.61
N GLN A 13 0.78 7.03 -14.79
CA GLN A 13 1.33 8.27 -15.34
C GLN A 13 0.25 9.34 -15.57
N HIS A 14 -0.89 8.93 -16.13
CA HIS A 14 -2.04 9.80 -16.35
C HIS A 14 -2.59 10.37 -15.02
N LYS A 15 -2.87 9.50 -14.04
CA LYS A 15 -3.39 9.92 -12.73
C LYS A 15 -2.39 10.79 -11.98
N LEU A 16 -1.10 10.46 -12.04
CA LEU A 16 -0.03 11.25 -11.44
C LEU A 16 0.07 12.64 -12.05
N SER A 17 -0.16 12.78 -13.37
CA SER A 17 -0.17 14.08 -14.03
C SER A 17 -1.30 14.97 -13.52
N ILE A 18 -2.52 14.43 -13.38
CA ILE A 18 -3.66 15.16 -12.80
C ILE A 18 -3.40 15.51 -11.34
N MET A 19 -2.85 14.57 -10.56
CA MET A 19 -2.54 14.78 -9.14
C MET A 19 -1.48 15.89 -8.92
N ARG A 20 -0.60 16.13 -9.91
CA ARG A 20 0.41 17.20 -9.90
C ARG A 20 -0.12 18.56 -10.35
N ASP A 21 -1.28 18.59 -11.03
CA ASP A 21 -1.88 19.85 -11.45
C ASP A 21 -2.33 20.65 -10.22
N LYS A 22 -1.85 21.89 -10.12
CA LYS A 22 -2.18 22.83 -9.03
C LYS A 22 -3.66 23.19 -8.96
N SER A 23 -4.41 22.99 -10.04
CA SER A 23 -5.85 23.25 -10.12
C SER A 23 -6.70 22.08 -9.60
N THR A 24 -6.08 20.92 -9.36
CA THR A 24 -6.77 19.73 -8.85
C THR A 24 -7.32 19.95 -7.45
N SER A 25 -8.60 19.67 -7.27
CA SER A 25 -9.26 19.83 -5.98
C SER A 25 -8.74 18.83 -4.93
N CYS A 26 -8.83 19.19 -3.64
CA CYS A 26 -8.46 18.30 -2.54
C CYS A 26 -9.26 16.98 -2.51
N HIS A 27 -10.46 16.97 -3.08
CA HIS A 27 -11.26 15.75 -3.21
C HIS A 27 -10.68 14.84 -4.29
N ALA A 28 -10.47 15.37 -5.50
CA ALA A 28 -9.90 14.63 -6.62
C ALA A 28 -8.50 14.11 -6.31
N PHE A 29 -7.65 14.91 -5.63
CA PHE A 29 -6.33 14.48 -5.19
C PHE A 29 -6.39 13.22 -4.31
N ARG A 30 -7.30 13.20 -3.32
CA ARG A 30 -7.45 12.05 -2.41
C ARG A 30 -7.94 10.80 -3.14
N GLN A 31 -8.87 10.97 -4.08
CA GLN A 31 -9.34 9.87 -4.92
C GLN A 31 -8.21 9.30 -5.79
N LEU A 32 -7.47 10.16 -6.48
CA LEU A 32 -6.35 9.75 -7.34
C LEU A 32 -5.25 9.07 -6.54
N LEU A 33 -4.94 9.56 -5.33
CA LEU A 33 -3.95 8.94 -4.44
C LEU A 33 -4.33 7.51 -4.07
N LYS A 34 -5.62 7.29 -3.75
CA LYS A 34 -6.16 5.95 -3.46
C LYS A 34 -6.06 5.02 -4.67
N GLU A 35 -6.46 5.50 -5.85
CA GLU A 35 -6.41 4.72 -7.09
C GLU A 35 -4.95 4.37 -7.49
N ILE A 36 -4.02 5.32 -7.36
CA ILE A 36 -2.60 5.06 -7.59
C ILE A 36 -2.07 4.04 -6.58
N SER A 37 -2.48 4.14 -5.31
CA SER A 37 -2.06 3.21 -4.26
C SER A 37 -2.41 1.75 -4.60
N GLN A 38 -3.61 1.52 -5.12
CA GLN A 38 -4.03 0.18 -5.57
C GLN A 38 -3.14 -0.34 -6.69
N LEU A 39 -2.81 0.51 -7.67
CA LEU A 39 -1.95 0.13 -8.80
C LEU A 39 -0.51 -0.17 -8.34
N LEU A 40 0.01 0.60 -7.38
CA LEU A 40 1.33 0.35 -6.81
C LEU A 40 1.37 -0.94 -5.97
N ALA A 41 0.33 -1.18 -5.18
CA ALA A 41 0.21 -2.39 -4.38
C ALA A 41 0.13 -3.65 -5.24
N TYR A 42 -0.56 -3.61 -6.37
CA TYR A 42 -0.58 -4.73 -7.32
C TYR A 42 0.83 -5.10 -7.81
N GLU A 43 1.65 -4.12 -8.18
CA GLU A 43 3.03 -4.36 -8.63
C GLU A 43 3.93 -4.85 -7.50
N VAL A 44 3.84 -4.25 -6.30
CA VAL A 44 4.67 -4.59 -5.14
C VAL A 44 4.36 -5.97 -4.56
N THR A 45 3.16 -6.49 -4.77
CA THR A 45 2.71 -7.78 -4.21
C THR A 45 2.92 -8.95 -5.18
N SER A 46 3.60 -8.72 -6.30
CA SER A 46 3.84 -9.71 -7.35
C SER A 46 4.69 -10.91 -6.92
N ASP A 47 5.49 -10.75 -5.85
CA ASP A 47 6.39 -11.77 -5.30
C ASP A 47 5.85 -12.44 -4.01
N LEU A 48 4.60 -12.15 -3.62
CA LEU A 48 4.00 -12.78 -2.44
C LEU A 48 3.93 -14.30 -2.58
N ALA A 49 4.35 -15.00 -1.52
CA ALA A 49 4.35 -16.45 -1.50
C ALA A 49 2.92 -17.02 -1.50
N LEU A 50 2.75 -18.10 -2.25
CA LEU A 50 1.50 -18.86 -2.30
C LEU A 50 1.69 -20.20 -1.57
N THR A 51 0.66 -20.61 -0.85
CA THR A 51 0.50 -21.96 -0.28
C THR A 51 -0.69 -22.64 -0.94
N VAL A 52 -0.84 -23.94 -0.72
CA VAL A 52 -1.94 -24.72 -1.30
C VAL A 52 -2.93 -25.08 -0.20
N LYS A 53 -4.22 -24.85 -0.47
CA LYS A 53 -5.33 -25.22 0.42
C LYS A 53 -6.36 -26.03 -0.36
N GLU A 54 -6.86 -27.09 0.25
CA GLU A 54 -7.99 -27.84 -0.30
C GLU A 54 -9.27 -27.02 -0.17
N ILE A 55 -9.98 -26.85 -1.28
CA ILE A 55 -11.28 -26.17 -1.33
C ILE A 55 -12.31 -27.07 -2.01
N GLU A 56 -13.58 -26.90 -1.64
CA GLU A 56 -14.71 -27.54 -2.29
C GLU A 56 -15.43 -26.52 -3.16
N THR A 57 -15.43 -26.73 -4.48
CA THR A 57 -16.21 -25.94 -5.43
C THR A 57 -17.59 -26.59 -5.61
N PRO A 58 -18.58 -25.89 -6.20
CA PRO A 58 -19.88 -26.51 -6.49
C PRO A 58 -19.83 -27.78 -7.36
N LEU A 59 -18.71 -28.03 -8.06
CA LEU A 59 -18.54 -29.19 -8.94
C LEU A 59 -17.63 -30.26 -8.34
N VAL A 60 -16.50 -29.88 -7.73
CA VAL A 60 -15.46 -30.83 -7.27
C VAL A 60 -14.54 -30.21 -6.22
N ARG A 61 -13.91 -31.07 -5.41
CA ARG A 61 -12.80 -30.68 -4.53
C ARG A 61 -11.51 -30.50 -5.33
N MET A 62 -10.76 -29.46 -5.01
CA MET A 62 -9.48 -29.18 -5.66
C MET A 62 -8.49 -28.51 -4.71
N GLN A 63 -7.21 -28.67 -5.03
CA GLN A 63 -6.12 -27.93 -4.42
C GLN A 63 -6.01 -26.55 -5.09
N ALA A 64 -6.22 -25.47 -4.32
CA ALA A 64 -6.17 -24.10 -4.83
C ALA A 64 -5.03 -23.29 -4.19
N PRO A 65 -4.39 -22.39 -4.94
CA PRO A 65 -3.41 -21.46 -4.38
C PRO A 65 -4.10 -20.46 -3.45
N THR A 66 -3.47 -20.18 -2.32
CA THR A 66 -3.89 -19.16 -1.35
C THR A 66 -2.64 -18.42 -0.85
N LEU A 67 -2.77 -17.14 -0.49
CA LEU A 67 -1.63 -16.37 0.03
C LEU A 67 -1.07 -17.05 1.28
N SER A 68 0.25 -17.16 1.39
CA SER A 68 0.88 -17.63 2.62
C SER A 68 0.47 -16.72 3.78
N THR A 69 0.19 -17.29 4.95
CA THR A 69 -0.27 -16.54 6.13
C THR A 69 0.84 -15.73 6.82
N ASP A 70 1.94 -15.43 6.11
CA ASP A 70 2.95 -14.50 6.57
C ASP A 70 2.30 -13.10 6.56
N GLY A 71 1.78 -12.70 7.73
CA GLY A 71 0.89 -11.56 7.85
C GLY A 71 1.52 -10.29 7.29
N VAL A 72 1.04 -9.85 6.12
CA VAL A 72 1.40 -8.55 5.55
C VAL A 72 1.09 -7.48 6.59
N VAL A 73 2.07 -6.64 6.91
CA VAL A 73 1.86 -5.48 7.78
C VAL A 73 2.06 -4.21 6.98
N LEU A 74 1.04 -3.37 6.95
CA LEU A 74 1.10 -2.05 6.34
C LEU A 74 1.49 -1.02 7.41
N ILE A 75 2.59 -0.33 7.20
CA ILE A 75 3.07 0.73 8.11
C ILE A 75 2.86 2.09 7.46
N SER A 76 1.96 2.90 8.02
CA SER A 76 1.73 4.27 7.56
C SER A 76 2.63 5.26 8.31
N ILE A 77 3.35 6.09 7.56
CA ILE A 77 4.06 7.26 8.10
C ILE A 77 3.08 8.43 8.13
N LEU A 78 2.71 8.85 9.34
CA LEU A 78 1.72 9.89 9.54
C LEU A 78 2.27 11.27 9.16
N ARG A 79 1.47 12.15 8.55
CA ARG A 79 0.02 11.98 8.24
C ARG A 79 -0.26 11.54 6.80
N ALA A 80 0.65 11.86 5.87
CA ALA A 80 0.42 11.69 4.44
C ALA A 80 0.27 10.22 4.01
N GLY A 81 0.89 9.28 4.75
CA GLY A 81 0.83 7.85 4.45
C GLY A 81 -0.58 7.25 4.51
N ASN A 82 -1.52 7.87 5.25
CA ASN A 82 -2.87 7.32 5.38
C ASN A 82 -3.64 7.28 4.06
N GLY A 83 -3.42 8.25 3.18
CA GLY A 83 -4.10 8.27 1.88
C GLY A 83 -3.68 7.11 0.96
N LEU A 84 -2.46 6.59 1.15
CA LEU A 84 -1.99 5.37 0.47
C LEU A 84 -2.53 4.12 1.17
N LEU A 85 -2.42 4.08 2.51
CA LEU A 85 -2.89 2.96 3.33
C LEU A 85 -4.31 2.52 2.96
N ASP A 86 -5.23 3.48 2.83
CA ASP A 86 -6.64 3.20 2.51
C ASP A 86 -6.81 2.47 1.17
N GLY A 87 -5.98 2.78 0.17
CA GLY A 87 -6.04 2.10 -1.14
C GLY A 87 -5.47 0.68 -1.09
N ILE A 88 -4.43 0.44 -0.28
CA ILE A 88 -3.83 -0.91 -0.16
C ILE A 88 -4.72 -1.83 0.68
N MET A 89 -5.36 -1.29 1.73
CA MET A 89 -6.28 -2.04 2.59
C MET A 89 -7.48 -2.62 1.83
N GLU A 90 -7.87 -2.02 0.70
CA GLU A 90 -8.92 -2.58 -0.16
C GLU A 90 -8.47 -3.82 -0.93
N LEU A 91 -7.17 -3.97 -1.19
CA LEU A 91 -6.60 -5.15 -1.86
C LEU A 91 -6.25 -6.25 -0.86
N ILE A 92 -5.73 -5.89 0.32
CA ILE A 92 -5.33 -6.84 1.37
C ILE A 92 -5.99 -6.46 2.70
N PRO A 93 -7.29 -6.75 2.88
CA PRO A 93 -8.04 -6.34 4.07
C PRO A 93 -7.59 -7.07 5.35
N THR A 94 -6.90 -8.20 5.21
CA THR A 94 -6.38 -8.99 6.33
C THR A 94 -5.04 -8.48 6.85
N ALA A 95 -4.43 -7.47 6.20
CA ALA A 95 -3.13 -6.95 6.61
C ALA A 95 -3.20 -6.28 7.99
N GLY A 96 -2.18 -6.53 8.82
CA GLY A 96 -1.99 -5.79 10.06
C GLY A 96 -1.65 -4.32 9.75
N VAL A 97 -2.05 -3.40 10.62
CA VAL A 97 -1.77 -1.96 10.43
C VAL A 97 -0.89 -1.43 11.55
N GLY A 98 0.20 -0.78 11.16
CA GLY A 98 1.11 -0.03 12.03
C GLY A 98 1.16 1.44 11.65
N PHE A 99 1.50 2.27 12.63
CA PHE A 99 1.58 3.72 12.46
C PHE A 99 2.87 4.25 13.07
N VAL A 100 3.56 5.08 12.30
CA VAL A 100 4.77 5.78 12.74
C VAL A 100 4.57 7.27 12.51
N GLY A 101 4.64 8.07 13.58
CA GLY A 101 4.52 9.52 13.52
C GLY A 101 5.89 10.16 13.42
N LEU A 102 6.17 10.70 12.24
CA LEU A 102 7.37 11.50 11.95
C LEU A 102 6.91 12.81 11.32
N TYR A 103 7.55 13.92 11.68
CA TYR A 103 7.52 15.13 10.86
C TYR A 103 8.95 15.55 10.58
N ARG A 104 9.14 16.29 9.49
CA ARG A 104 10.44 16.85 9.15
C ARG A 104 10.54 18.22 9.80
N ASP A 105 11.58 18.42 10.60
CA ASP A 105 11.94 19.74 11.10
C ASP A 105 12.37 20.63 9.92
N GLU A 106 11.78 21.82 9.78
CA GLU A 106 11.97 22.65 8.57
C GLU A 106 13.34 23.35 8.54
N GLU A 107 14.04 23.46 9.67
CA GLU A 107 15.36 24.10 9.74
C GLU A 107 16.49 23.07 9.59
N THR A 108 16.40 21.97 10.32
CA THR A 108 17.43 20.93 10.36
C THR A 108 17.22 19.84 9.30
N LEU A 109 16.02 19.78 8.69
CA LEU A 109 15.57 18.76 7.75
C LEU A 109 15.57 17.33 8.32
N LYS A 110 15.73 17.19 9.64
CA LYS A 110 15.78 15.89 10.32
C LYS A 110 14.38 15.39 10.65
N PRO A 111 14.16 14.06 10.62
CA PRO A 111 12.91 13.49 11.07
C PRO A 111 12.83 13.54 12.60
N VAL A 112 11.73 14.09 13.12
CA VAL A 112 11.39 14.10 14.54
C VAL A 112 10.29 13.08 14.79
N LYS A 113 10.59 12.10 15.65
CA LYS A 113 9.67 11.01 16.02
C LYS A 113 8.78 11.43 17.18
N TYR A 114 7.46 11.29 17.02
CA TYR A 114 6.49 11.59 18.06
C TYR A 114 5.49 10.46 18.34
N TYR A 115 5.39 9.46 17.45
CA TYR A 115 4.47 8.33 17.64
C TYR A 115 5.03 7.04 17.07
N TYR A 116 4.77 5.92 17.73
CA TYR A 116 5.20 4.60 17.28
C TYR A 116 4.27 3.53 17.84
N LYS A 117 3.47 2.94 16.96
CA LYS A 117 2.59 1.83 17.29
C LYS A 117 2.55 0.86 16.13
N VAL A 118 3.32 -0.21 16.23
CA VAL A 118 3.39 -1.28 15.23
C VAL A 118 3.04 -2.62 15.89
N PRO A 119 2.55 -3.63 15.14
CA PRO A 119 2.35 -4.97 15.66
C PRO A 119 3.64 -5.52 16.30
N LYS A 120 3.52 -6.21 17.44
CA LYS A 120 4.67 -6.64 18.26
C LYS A 120 5.49 -7.78 17.64
N ASN A 121 4.97 -8.42 16.59
CA ASN A 121 5.53 -9.63 15.99
C ASN A 121 6.09 -9.34 14.58
N LEU A 122 6.61 -8.14 14.37
CA LEU A 122 7.21 -7.69 13.10
C LEU A 122 8.67 -8.11 13.01
#